data_AF-A0A974P5W9-F1
#
_entry.id   AF-A0A974P5W9-F1
#
_cell.length_a   1.000
_cell.length_b   1.000
_cell.length_c   1.000
_cell.angle_alpha   90.00
_cell.angle_beta   90.00
_cell.angle_gamma   90.00
#
_symmetry.space_group_name_H-M   'P 1'
#
loop_
_entity.id
_entity.type
_entity.pdbx_description
1 polymer ?
#
loop_
_entity_poly.entity_id
_entity_poly.type
_entity_poly.pdbx_seq_one_letter_code
_entity_poly.pdbx_strand_id
1 'polypeptide(L)'
;MSRVLLIPPPGHGAQTHHQSTHAEILERVYQAGVPVEGPTSADAVIGSLSHLKGDEIVLLLSSGPLLGLPDRLPAVMDRLYG
;
A
#
# COMPACT_ATOMS: atom_id res chain seq x y z
N MET A 1 11.06 10.44 7.82
CA MET A 1 11.40 10.10 6.43
C MET A 1 10.16 9.53 5.79
N SER A 2 9.57 10.24 4.83
CA SER A 2 8.31 9.87 4.19
C SER A 2 8.57 8.73 3.19
N ARG A 3 7.89 7.60 3.35
CA ARG A 3 7.96 6.45 2.42
C ARG A 3 6.57 6.12 1.91
N VAL A 4 6.49 5.61 0.68
CA VAL A 4 5.24 5.19 0.04
C VAL A 4 5.08 3.68 0.23
N LEU A 5 3.91 3.25 0.71
CA LEU A 5 3.52 1.85 0.64
C LEU A 5 2.67 1.65 -0.62
N LEU A 6 3.16 0.88 -1.58
CA LEU A 6 2.48 0.63 -2.85
C LEU A 6 2.06 -0.84 -2.92
N ILE A 7 0.77 -1.10 -2.73
CA ILE A 7 0.22 -2.45 -2.81
C ILE A 7 0.10 -2.92 -4.27
N PRO A 8 0.00 -4.24 -4.52
CA PRO A 8 -0.24 -4.76 -5.86
C PRO A 8 -1.50 -4.16 -6.49
N PRO A 9 -1.48 -3.89 -7.80
CA PRO A 9 -2.70 -3.54 -8.50
C PRO A 9 -3.72 -4.70 -8.47
N PRO A 10 -5.02 -4.42 -8.65
CA PRO A 10 -6.03 -5.46 -8.71
C PRO A 10 -5.78 -6.41 -9.89
N GLY A 11 -5.90 -7.72 -9.67
CA GLY A 11 -5.65 -8.74 -10.70
C GLY A 11 -6.79 -8.93 -11.71
N HIS A 12 -8.00 -8.42 -11.42
CA HIS A 12 -9.14 -8.51 -12.35
C HIS A 12 -8.87 -7.62 -13.57
N GLY A 13 -8.72 -8.22 -14.76
CA GLY A 13 -8.45 -7.50 -16.01
C GLY A 13 -6.97 -7.34 -16.38
N ALA A 14 -6.05 -7.89 -15.58
CA ALA A 14 -4.60 -7.79 -15.82
C ALA A 14 -4.14 -8.45 -17.14
N GLN A 15 -4.94 -9.36 -17.70
CA GLN A 15 -4.64 -10.01 -18.99
C GLN A 15 -5.17 -9.24 -20.21
N THR A 16 -6.07 -8.27 -20.03
CA THR A 16 -6.73 -7.56 -21.13
C THR A 16 -6.13 -6.19 -21.44
N HIS A 17 -5.30 -5.65 -20.55
CA HIS A 17 -4.59 -4.39 -20.76
C HIS A 17 -3.10 -4.61 -20.43
N HIS A 18 -2.19 -3.94 -21.14
CA HIS A 18 -0.74 -3.90 -20.83
C HIS A 18 -0.50 -3.19 -19.49
N GLN A 19 -0.98 -3.78 -18.41
CA GLN A 19 -0.89 -3.26 -17.07
C GLN A 19 0.51 -3.54 -16.56
N SER A 20 1.19 -2.49 -16.10
CA SER A 20 2.47 -2.66 -15.43
C SER A 20 2.32 -3.61 -14.24
N THR A 21 3.25 -4.54 -14.12
CA THR A 21 3.34 -5.44 -12.98
C THR A 21 3.64 -4.65 -11.71
N HIS A 22 3.34 -5.23 -10.55
CA HIS A 22 3.67 -4.61 -9.27
C HIS A 22 5.16 -4.24 -9.17
N ALA A 23 6.04 -5.11 -9.63
CA ALA A 23 7.49 -4.89 -9.64
C ALA A 23 7.90 -3.69 -10.53
N GLU A 24 7.35 -3.58 -11.74
CA GLU A 24 7.63 -2.48 -12.66
C GLU A 24 7.18 -1.12 -12.09
N ILE A 25 6.05 -1.10 -11.37
CA ILE A 25 5.56 0.12 -10.73
C ILE A 25 6.51 0.51 -9.58
N LEU A 26 6.93 -0.44 -8.74
CA LEU A 26 7.87 -0.18 -7.65
C LEU A 26 9.20 0.36 -8.17
N GLU A 27 9.75 -0.26 -9.21
CA GLU A 27 10.99 0.19 -9.83
C GLU A 27 10.86 1.62 -10.36
N ARG A 28 9.76 1.94 -11.06
CA ARG A 28 9.52 3.29 -11.57
C ARG A 28 9.43 4.34 -10.45
N VAL A 29 8.74 4.04 -9.35
CA VAL A 29 8.62 4.96 -8.21
C VAL A 29 9.97 5.15 -7.53
N TYR A 30 10.74 4.08 -7.37
CA TYR A 30 12.09 4.14 -6.82
C TYR A 30 13.03 4.99 -7.71
N GLN A 31 12.98 4.80 -9.03
CA GLN A 31 13.77 5.60 -9.99
C GLN A 31 13.36 7.08 -10.02
N ALA A 32 12.13 7.42 -9.59
CA ALA A 32 11.71 8.80 -9.41
C ALA A 32 12.26 9.44 -8.11
N GLY A 33 13.10 8.73 -7.35
CA GLY A 33 13.69 9.20 -6.10
C GLY A 33 12.75 9.15 -4.90
N VAL A 34 11.63 8.41 -5.02
CA VAL A 34 10.64 8.27 -3.94
C VAL A 34 10.89 6.95 -3.22
N PRO A 35 11.20 6.96 -1.91
CA PRO A 35 11.30 5.74 -1.12
C PRO A 35 9.97 4.99 -1.14
N VAL A 36 9.99 3.74 -1.59
CA VAL A 36 8.78 2.93 -1.78
C VAL A 36 8.97 1.51 -1.26
N GLU A 37 7.95 0.97 -0.60
CA GLU A 37 7.84 -0.43 -0.20
C GLU A 37 6.63 -1.06 -0.89
N GLY A 38 6.75 -2.34 -1.25
CA GLY A 38 5.72 -3.08 -1.97
C GLY A 38 5.06 -4.19 -1.15
N PRO A 39 4.32 -3.90 -0.07
CA PRO A 39 3.68 -4.95 0.72
C PRO A 39 2.58 -5.65 -0.09
N THR A 40 2.56 -6.98 -0.07
CA THR A 40 1.65 -7.81 -0.87
C THR A 40 0.51 -8.43 -0.05
N SER A 41 0.44 -8.16 1.25
CA SER A 41 -0.61 -8.65 2.15
C SER A 41 -1.10 -7.55 3.11
N ALA A 42 -2.34 -7.69 3.60
CA ALA A 42 -2.88 -6.77 4.61
C ALA A 42 -2.02 -6.73 5.88
N ASP A 43 -1.49 -7.88 6.32
CA ASP A 43 -0.64 -7.95 7.52
C ASP A 43 0.69 -7.21 7.33
N ALA A 44 1.30 -7.29 6.14
CA ALA A 44 2.52 -6.53 5.84
C ALA A 44 2.26 -5.02 5.86
N VAL A 45 1.13 -4.58 5.28
CA VAL A 45 0.73 -3.17 5.32
C VAL A 45 0.47 -2.72 6.75
N ILE A 46 -0.28 -3.50 7.53
CA ILE A 46 -0.56 -3.22 8.95
C ILE A 46 0.74 -3.14 9.75
N GLY A 47 1.68 -4.05 9.53
CA GLY A 47 3.00 -4.01 10.15
C GLY A 47 3.72 -2.68 9.88
N SER A 48 3.77 -2.24 8.62
CA SER A 48 4.37 -0.95 8.27
C SER A 48 3.64 0.25 8.89
N LEU A 49 2.30 0.20 8.95
CA LEU A 49 1.47 1.25 9.55
C LEU A 49 1.54 1.26 11.09
N SER A 50 1.96 0.18 11.76
CA SER A 50 2.05 0.13 13.22
C SER A 50 3.18 0.96 13.82
N HIS A 51 4.02 1.55 12.96
CA HIS A 51 5.17 2.34 13.34
C HIS A 51 5.01 3.84 13.04
N LEU A 52 3.79 4.29 12.69
CA LEU A 52 3.52 5.72 12.45
C LEU A 52 3.73 6.53 13.73
N LYS A 53 4.26 7.74 13.57
CA LYS A 53 4.58 8.68 14.66
C LYS A 53 3.67 9.91 14.69
N GLY A 54 2.81 10.07 13.69
CA GLY A 54 1.78 11.12 13.64
C GLY A 54 2.15 12.33 12.77
N ASP A 55 3.33 12.35 12.16
CA ASP A 55 3.76 13.35 11.17
C ASP A 55 3.69 12.83 9.72
N GLU A 56 3.22 11.60 9.53
CA GLU A 56 3.11 10.96 8.22
C GLU A 56 1.72 11.13 7.59
N ILE A 57 1.68 11.19 6.25
CA ILE A 57 0.45 11.16 5.46
C ILE A 57 0.22 9.72 4.99
N VAL A 58 -0.93 9.15 5.33
CA VAL A 58 -1.37 7.84 4.81
C VAL A 58 -2.39 8.08 3.69
N LEU A 59 -2.00 7.74 2.46
CA LEU A 59 -2.88 7.82 1.29
C LEU A 59 -3.27 6.41 0.83
N LEU A 60 -4.55 6.08 0.90
CA LEU A 60 -5.10 4.81 0.43
C LEU A 60 -5.90 5.07 -0.85
N LEU A 61 -5.38 4.62 -1.99
CA LEU A 61 -6.03 4.77 -3.30
C LEU A 61 -6.46 3.39 -3.82
N SER A 62 -7.73 3.22 -4.18
CA SER A 62 -8.23 1.95 -4.68
C SER A 62 -9.19 2.06 -5.86
N SER A 63 -9.08 1.12 -6.78
CA SER A 63 -10.14 0.68 -7.71
C SER A 63 -10.64 -0.74 -7.40
N GLY A 64 -10.20 -1.35 -6.28
CA GLY A 64 -10.51 -2.72 -5.85
C GLY A 64 -10.50 -2.89 -4.31
N PRO A 65 -10.26 -4.10 -3.77
CA PRO A 65 -10.44 -4.36 -2.33
C PRO A 65 -9.26 -3.95 -1.43
N LEU A 66 -8.18 -3.34 -1.95
CA LEU A 66 -6.98 -2.96 -1.16
C LEU A 66 -6.45 -4.09 -0.26
N LEU A 67 -6.32 -5.31 -0.77
CA LEU A 67 -5.91 -6.48 0.03
C LEU A 67 -6.87 -6.82 1.21
N GLY A 68 -8.10 -6.28 1.21
CA GLY A 68 -9.04 -6.41 2.32
C GLY A 68 -8.74 -5.49 3.51
N LEU A 69 -7.89 -4.47 3.32
CA LEU A 69 -7.54 -3.51 4.38
C LEU A 69 -8.75 -2.78 4.98
N PRO A 70 -9.76 -2.32 4.22
CA PRO A 70 -10.88 -1.58 4.79
C PRO A 70 -11.63 -2.33 5.90
N ASP A 71 -11.69 -3.67 5.84
CA ASP A 71 -12.39 -4.48 6.82
C ASP A 71 -11.61 -4.64 8.14
N ARG A 72 -10.29 -4.45 8.10
CA ARG A 72 -9.38 -4.72 9.23
C ARG A 72 -8.76 -3.46 9.82
N LEU A 73 -8.45 -2.50 8.96
CA LEU A 73 -7.64 -1.34 9.31
C LEU A 73 -8.30 -0.43 10.36
N PRO A 74 -9.62 -0.15 10.35
CA PRO A 74 -10.24 0.71 11.35
C PRO A 74 -10.02 0.22 12.80
N ALA A 75 -10.28 -1.05 13.07
CA ALA A 75 -10.10 -1.62 14.41
C ALA A 75 -8.62 -1.67 14.83
N VAL A 76 -7.71 -1.86 13.87
CA VAL A 76 -6.26 -1.86 14.13
C VAL A 76 -5.76 -0.45 14.46
N MET A 77 -6.20 0.57 13.70
CA MET A 77 -5.81 1.96 13.94
C MET A 77 -6.34 2.48 15.28
N ASP A 78 -7.59 2.16 15.63
CA ASP A 78 -8.17 2.49 16.94
C ASP A 78 -7.35 1.90 18.09
N ARG A 79 -6.93 0.63 17.97
CA ARG A 79 -6.06 -0.01 18.96
C ARG A 79 -4.67 0.63 19.09
N LEU A 80 -4.10 1.08 17.98
CA LEU A 80 -2.71 1.58 17.93
C LEU A 80 -2.62 3.07 18.29
N TYR A 81 -3.65 3.85 17.98
CA TYR A 81 -3.61 5.31 17.98
C TYR A 81 -4.86 6.00 18.55
N GLY A 82 -5.91 5.26 18.92
CA GLY A 82 -7.14 5.77 19.53
C GLY A 82 -7.01 6.13 21.00
#